data_AF-A0A7Y5TXU7-F1
#
_entry.id   AF-A0A7Y5TXU7-F1
#
_cell.length_a   1.000
_cell.length_b   1.000
_cell.length_c   1.000
_cell.angle_alpha   90.00
_cell.angle_beta   90.00
_cell.angle_gamma   90.00
#
_symmetry.space_group_name_H-M   'P 1'
#
loop_
_entity.id
_entity.type
_entity.pdbx_description
1 polymer ?
#
loop_
_entity_poly.entity_id
_entity_poly.type
_entity_poly.pdbx_seq_one_letter_code
_entity_poly.pdbx_strand_id
1 'polypeptide(L)'
;KVEALGAVAIDYRSEDFLARVRQEAGGVDVVVDSLGGPISLRSFRALRPGGRLVVFGRYSTIKEGHKDWPAVFKWYAAIATVWLWDKVSPRRHVHAYHVQKYRDKATRRDGAVGGEPMNAQQFREDFAVLVELLRADKIHPVVAEYLPLTEARHAHEMLESSAGKGKIVLVP
;
A
#
# COMPACT_ATOMS: atom_id res chain seq x y z
N LYS A 1 -1.45 16.19 8.98
CA LYS A 1 -0.71 15.19 9.79
C LYS A 1 -1.70 14.07 10.11
N VAL A 2 -1.32 12.79 10.01
CA VAL A 2 -2.27 11.65 10.13
C VAL A 2 -2.93 11.59 11.51
N GLU A 3 -2.30 12.22 12.49
CA GLU A 3 -2.78 12.39 13.87
C GLU A 3 -4.09 13.19 13.93
N ALA A 4 -4.30 14.14 13.02
CA ALA A 4 -5.57 14.86 12.90
C ALA A 4 -6.73 13.96 12.41
N LEU A 5 -6.41 12.77 11.87
CA LEU A 5 -7.38 11.74 11.46
C LEU A 5 -7.56 10.68 12.56
N GLY A 6 -7.05 10.92 13.78
CA GLY A 6 -7.14 9.99 14.92
C GLY A 6 -6.11 8.86 14.91
N ALA A 7 -5.08 8.93 14.07
CA ALA A 7 -4.03 7.92 14.01
C ALA A 7 -2.85 8.23 14.96
N VAL A 8 -2.18 7.19 15.46
CA VAL A 8 -0.86 7.33 16.11
C VAL A 8 0.21 7.24 15.03
N ALA A 9 0.94 8.34 14.80
CA ALA A 9 2.06 8.34 13.86
C ALA A 9 3.30 7.72 14.52
N ILE A 10 3.99 6.83 13.78
CA ILE A 10 5.23 6.20 14.22
C ILE A 10 6.27 6.41 13.12
N ASP A 11 7.38 7.07 13.45
CA ASP A 11 8.50 7.22 12.52
C ASP A 11 9.42 5.98 12.59
N TYR A 12 9.16 5.03 11.70
CA TYR A 12 9.92 3.79 11.62
C TYR A 12 11.42 3.96 11.31
N ARG A 13 11.88 5.18 10.96
CA ARG A 13 13.30 5.49 10.73
C ARG A 13 14.04 5.83 12.02
N SER A 14 13.35 6.39 13.00
CA SER A 14 13.93 6.81 14.28
C SER A 14 13.64 5.85 15.43
N GLU A 15 12.58 5.04 15.35
CA GLU A 15 12.19 4.13 16.43
C GLU A 15 11.74 2.74 15.93
N ASP A 16 11.74 1.76 16.85
CA ASP A 16 11.23 0.42 16.57
C ASP A 16 9.70 0.43 16.53
N PHE A 17 9.15 0.50 15.32
CA PHE A 17 7.69 0.51 15.14
C PHE A 17 6.98 -0.71 15.73
N LEU A 18 7.61 -1.89 15.76
CA LEU A 18 6.99 -3.10 16.30
C LEU A 18 6.88 -3.01 17.83
N ALA A 19 7.92 -2.49 18.48
CA ALA A 19 7.88 -2.23 19.92
C ALA A 19 6.79 -1.19 20.25
N ARG A 20 6.71 -0.11 19.46
CA ARG A 20 5.69 0.95 19.64
C ARG A 20 4.28 0.43 19.43
N VAL A 21 4.01 -0.33 18.36
CA VAL A 21 2.70 -0.96 18.14
C VAL A 21 2.29 -1.87 19.30
N ARG A 22 3.23 -2.60 19.88
CA ARG A 22 2.96 -3.43 21.07
C ARG A 22 2.69 -2.61 22.32
N GLN A 23 3.37 -1.47 22.49
CA GLN A 23 3.13 -0.59 23.62
C GLN A 23 1.76 0.11 23.52
N GLU A 24 1.42 0.62 22.34
CA GLU A 24 0.18 1.38 22.11
C GLU A 24 -1.07 0.48 22.08
N ALA A 25 -0.96 -0.73 21.53
CA ALA A 25 -2.12 -1.59 21.30
C ALA A 25 -1.91 -3.07 21.67
N GLY A 26 -0.72 -3.51 22.06
CA GLY A 26 -0.44 -4.95 22.26
C GLY A 26 -0.43 -5.79 20.96
N GLY A 27 -0.51 -5.13 19.80
CA GLY A 27 -0.62 -5.75 18.48
C GLY A 27 -1.77 -5.16 17.65
N VAL A 28 -1.92 -5.62 16.41
CA VAL A 28 -2.98 -5.18 15.49
C VAL A 28 -3.74 -6.36 14.88
N ASP A 29 -5.00 -6.14 14.53
CA ASP A 29 -5.84 -7.16 13.88
C ASP A 29 -5.65 -7.16 12.36
N VAL A 30 -5.29 -6.01 11.78
CA VAL A 30 -5.04 -5.86 10.35
C VAL A 30 -3.77 -5.04 10.12
N VAL A 31 -2.93 -5.50 9.20
CA VAL A 31 -1.84 -4.71 8.61
C VAL A 31 -2.14 -4.51 7.13
N VAL A 32 -2.03 -3.27 6.67
CA VAL A 32 -2.13 -2.89 5.26
C VAL A 32 -0.73 -2.42 4.81
N ASP A 33 0.00 -3.26 4.08
CA ASP A 33 1.43 -3.10 3.76
C ASP A 33 1.65 -2.68 2.30
N SER A 34 1.98 -1.39 2.10
CA SER A 34 2.30 -0.77 0.81
C SER A 34 3.78 -0.89 0.42
N LEU A 35 4.65 -1.26 1.37
CA LEU A 35 6.10 -1.32 1.13
C LEU A 35 6.49 -2.73 0.65
N GLY A 36 6.02 -3.74 1.37
CA GLY A 36 6.33 -5.16 1.15
C GLY A 36 7.76 -5.55 1.55
N GLY A 37 8.11 -6.81 1.31
CA GLY A 37 9.49 -7.31 1.47
C GLY A 37 9.89 -7.52 2.92
N PRO A 38 11.13 -7.17 3.34
CA PRO A 38 11.62 -7.46 4.68
C PRO A 38 10.78 -6.87 5.82
N ILE A 39 10.13 -5.71 5.60
CA ILE A 39 9.28 -5.10 6.63
C ILE A 39 8.03 -5.96 6.91
N SER A 40 7.52 -6.67 5.91
CA SER A 40 6.34 -7.54 6.03
C SER A 40 6.53 -8.65 7.08
N LEU A 41 7.77 -9.11 7.31
CA LEU A 41 8.07 -10.06 8.39
C LEU A 41 7.84 -9.45 9.78
N ARG A 42 8.25 -8.19 9.98
CA ARG A 42 8.00 -7.47 11.24
C ARG A 42 6.53 -7.12 11.37
N SER A 43 5.87 -6.73 10.29
CA SER A 43 4.43 -6.45 10.30
C SER A 43 3.60 -7.70 10.62
N PHE A 44 3.98 -8.88 10.09
CA PHE A 44 3.35 -10.14 10.47
C PHE A 44 3.49 -10.46 11.97
N ARG A 45 4.62 -10.09 12.59
CA ARG A 45 4.85 -10.24 14.04
C ARG A 45 4.07 -9.24 14.90
N ALA A 46 3.55 -8.16 14.30
CA ALA A 46 2.66 -7.22 14.97
C ALA A 46 1.23 -7.75 15.09
N LEU A 47 0.86 -8.79 14.32
CA LEU A 47 -0.50 -9.33 14.31
C LEU A 47 -0.87 -10.02 15.63
N ARG A 48 -2.06 -9.70 16.13
CA ARG A 48 -2.74 -10.48 17.16
C ARG A 48 -3.19 -11.84 16.61
N PRO A 49 -3.50 -12.81 17.47
CA PRO A 49 -4.26 -14.00 17.06
C PRO A 49 -5.54 -13.61 16.30
N GLY A 50 -5.80 -14.25 15.17
CA GLY A 50 -6.85 -13.93 14.21
C GLY A 50 -6.50 -12.85 13.18
N GLY A 51 -5.32 -12.24 13.29
CA GLY A 51 -4.94 -11.07 12.49
C GLY A 51 -4.63 -11.37 11.02
N ARG A 52 -4.74 -10.33 10.18
CA ARG A 52 -4.53 -10.39 8.72
C ARG A 52 -3.49 -9.38 8.24
N LEU A 53 -2.49 -9.83 7.48
CA LEU A 53 -1.54 -9.00 6.75
C LEU A 53 -1.95 -8.94 5.28
N VAL A 54 -2.25 -7.75 4.77
CA VAL A 54 -2.57 -7.50 3.36
C VAL A 54 -1.39 -6.78 2.71
N VAL A 55 -0.66 -7.48 1.85
CA VAL A 55 0.47 -6.92 1.10
C VAL A 55 -0.03 -6.46 -0.27
N PHE A 56 0.12 -5.16 -0.57
CA PHE A 56 -0.40 -4.60 -1.83
C PHE A 56 0.57 -3.69 -2.60
N GLY A 57 1.77 -3.49 -2.10
CA GLY A 57 2.78 -2.70 -2.80
C GLY A 57 4.18 -3.33 -2.83
N ARG A 58 5.05 -2.72 -3.63
CA ARG A 58 6.43 -3.15 -3.92
C ARG A 58 7.42 -2.00 -3.86
N TYR A 59 7.10 -0.96 -3.11
CA TYR A 59 7.86 0.30 -3.15
C TYR A 59 9.34 0.11 -2.83
N SER A 60 9.69 -0.85 -1.97
CA SER A 60 11.08 -1.12 -1.58
C SER A 60 11.97 -1.74 -2.67
N THR A 61 11.45 -1.99 -3.88
CA THR A 61 12.17 -2.66 -4.97
C THR A 61 12.59 -1.72 -6.10
N ILE A 62 12.24 -0.44 -5.98
CA ILE A 62 12.55 0.61 -6.94
C ILE A 62 13.49 1.61 -6.26
N LYS A 63 14.61 1.91 -6.90
CA LYS A 63 15.56 2.93 -6.47
C LYS A 63 15.92 3.79 -7.68
N GLU A 64 15.72 5.10 -7.58
CA GLU A 64 16.01 6.08 -8.66
C GLU A 64 15.37 5.66 -10.01
N GLY A 65 14.08 5.29 -10.00
CA GLY A 65 13.37 4.86 -11.20
C GLY A 65 13.78 3.50 -11.79
N HIS A 66 14.78 2.81 -11.23
CA HIS A 66 15.28 1.53 -11.71
C HIS A 66 14.99 0.37 -10.75
N LYS A 67 14.89 -0.85 -11.29
CA LYS A 67 14.75 -2.07 -10.50
C LYS A 67 16.09 -2.39 -9.83
N ASP A 68 16.10 -2.37 -8.50
CA ASP A 68 17.22 -2.88 -7.71
C ASP A 68 17.07 -4.41 -7.59
N TRP A 69 17.76 -5.16 -8.45
CA TRP A 69 17.67 -6.62 -8.49
C TRP A 69 18.00 -7.30 -7.15
N PRO A 70 19.07 -6.95 -6.43
CA PRO A 70 19.29 -7.41 -5.06
C PRO A 70 18.09 -7.14 -4.12
N ALA A 71 17.50 -5.95 -4.16
CA ALA A 71 16.32 -5.63 -3.36
C ALA A 71 15.09 -6.44 -3.79
N VAL A 72 14.91 -6.70 -5.09
CA VAL A 72 13.86 -7.57 -5.64
C VAL A 72 14.00 -8.99 -5.11
N PHE A 73 15.20 -9.58 -5.13
CA PHE A 73 15.44 -10.92 -4.59
C PHE A 73 15.15 -10.97 -3.08
N LYS A 74 15.64 -9.99 -2.31
CA LYS A 74 15.34 -9.87 -0.87
C LYS A 74 13.84 -9.74 -0.61
N TRP A 75 13.13 -8.98 -1.43
CA TRP A 75 11.68 -8.82 -1.34
C TRP A 75 10.98 -10.17 -1.53
N TYR A 76 11.32 -10.92 -2.58
CA TYR A 76 10.72 -12.24 -2.83
C TYR A 76 11.03 -13.24 -1.72
N ALA A 77 12.27 -13.29 -1.24
CA ALA A 77 12.66 -14.16 -0.14
C ALA A 77 11.87 -13.85 1.15
N ALA A 78 11.71 -12.57 1.46
CA ALA A 78 10.95 -12.13 2.64
C ALA A 78 9.46 -12.48 2.50
N ILE A 79 8.85 -12.24 1.34
CA ILE A 79 7.45 -12.60 1.09
C ILE A 79 7.25 -14.12 1.14
N ALA A 80 8.13 -14.91 0.53
CA ALA A 80 8.08 -16.37 0.62
C ALA A 80 8.15 -16.85 2.09
N THR A 81 9.00 -16.20 2.89
CA THR A 81 9.12 -16.49 4.33
C THR A 81 7.83 -16.15 5.07
N VAL A 82 7.22 -14.99 4.81
CA VAL A 82 5.92 -14.59 5.40
C VAL A 82 4.82 -15.58 5.02
N TRP A 83 4.78 -16.04 3.76
CA TRP A 83 3.83 -17.06 3.29
C TRP A 83 4.06 -18.43 3.95
N LEU A 84 5.31 -18.82 4.21
CA LEU A 84 5.60 -20.02 4.98
C LEU A 84 5.07 -19.89 6.42
N TRP A 85 5.27 -18.74 7.05
CA TRP A 85 4.75 -18.47 8.41
C TRP A 85 3.22 -18.44 8.47
N ASP A 86 2.55 -17.94 7.43
CA ASP A 86 1.09 -18.06 7.28
C ASP A 86 0.62 -19.51 7.36
N LYS A 87 1.27 -20.42 6.64
CA LYS A 87 0.90 -21.85 6.62
C LYS A 87 1.12 -22.55 7.96
N VAL A 88 2.12 -22.13 8.72
CA VAL A 88 2.46 -22.72 10.03
C VAL A 88 1.67 -22.06 11.17
N SER A 89 1.18 -20.83 10.98
CA SER A 89 0.42 -20.11 12.00
C SER A 89 -1.08 -20.39 11.85
N PRO A 90 -1.73 -21.17 12.75
CA PRO A 90 -3.16 -21.45 12.66
C PRO A 90 -4.03 -20.21 12.95
N ARG A 91 -3.43 -19.07 13.30
CA ARG A 91 -4.10 -17.89 13.83
C ARG A 91 -3.70 -16.59 13.13
N ARG A 92 -2.89 -16.61 12.07
CA ARG A 92 -2.48 -15.38 11.38
C ARG A 92 -2.47 -15.62 9.89
N HIS A 93 -3.03 -14.68 9.14
CA HIS A 93 -3.22 -14.85 7.70
C HIS A 93 -2.53 -13.79 6.87
N VAL A 94 -2.04 -14.19 5.70
CA VAL A 94 -1.38 -13.31 4.72
C VAL A 94 -2.17 -13.32 3.41
N HIS A 95 -2.50 -12.13 2.93
CA HIS A 95 -3.20 -11.92 1.68
C HIS A 95 -2.38 -11.01 0.77
N ALA A 96 -2.29 -11.35 -0.51
CA ALA A 96 -1.78 -10.44 -1.53
C ALA A 96 -2.96 -9.74 -2.20
N TYR A 97 -2.88 -8.41 -2.34
CA TYR A 97 -3.87 -7.62 -3.06
C TYR A 97 -3.19 -6.79 -4.14
N HIS A 98 -3.73 -6.76 -5.35
CA HIS A 98 -3.15 -5.99 -6.44
C HIS A 98 -4.26 -5.44 -7.33
N VAL A 99 -4.63 -4.18 -7.14
CA VAL A 99 -5.81 -3.58 -7.79
C VAL A 99 -5.78 -3.70 -9.32
N GLN A 100 -4.60 -3.61 -9.96
CA GLN A 100 -4.49 -3.79 -11.41
C GLN A 100 -4.89 -5.21 -11.87
N LYS A 101 -4.59 -6.25 -11.07
CA LYS A 101 -5.03 -7.62 -11.40
C LYS A 101 -6.55 -7.73 -11.35
N TYR A 102 -7.21 -7.02 -10.43
CA TYR A 102 -8.67 -7.01 -10.33
C TYR A 102 -9.33 -6.07 -11.35
N ARG A 103 -8.61 -5.06 -11.85
CA ARG A 103 -9.12 -4.09 -12.81
C ARG A 103 -8.91 -4.49 -14.26
N ASP A 104 -7.87 -5.20 -14.65
CA ASP A 104 -7.56 -5.31 -16.09
C ASP A 104 -7.79 -6.76 -16.60
N LYS A 105 -8.91 -7.01 -17.32
CA LYS A 105 -9.14 -8.28 -18.04
C LYS A 105 -8.11 -8.55 -19.13
N ALA A 106 -7.50 -7.51 -19.68
CA ALA A 106 -6.55 -7.61 -20.76
C ALA A 106 -5.60 -6.43 -20.74
N THR A 107 -4.35 -6.66 -20.30
CA THR A 107 -3.12 -6.35 -21.05
C THR A 107 -1.95 -6.88 -20.23
N ARG A 108 -1.35 -7.99 -20.65
CA ARG A 108 -0.02 -8.44 -20.18
C ARG A 108 1.09 -7.56 -20.80
N ARG A 109 0.92 -6.24 -20.78
CA ARG A 109 1.92 -5.28 -21.25
C ARG A 109 2.38 -4.47 -20.05
N ASP A 110 3.69 -4.50 -19.79
CA ASP A 110 4.30 -3.66 -18.75
C ASP A 110 3.93 -2.20 -18.99
N GLY A 111 3.34 -1.55 -17.98
CA GLY A 111 2.99 -0.13 -18.01
C GLY A 111 1.59 0.22 -18.55
N ALA A 112 0.76 -0.75 -18.93
CA ALA A 112 -0.62 -0.45 -19.31
C ALA A 112 -1.43 0.09 -18.10
N VAL A 113 -2.06 1.25 -18.28
CA VAL A 113 -3.00 1.85 -17.33
C VAL A 113 -4.32 2.13 -18.05
N GLY A 114 -5.42 1.62 -17.49
CA GLY A 114 -6.74 1.66 -18.11
C GLY A 114 -7.06 0.33 -18.79
N GLY A 115 -8.03 -0.40 -18.24
CA GLY A 115 -8.52 -1.68 -18.72
C GLY A 115 -9.93 -1.94 -18.16
N GLU A 116 -10.65 -2.88 -18.75
CA GLU A 116 -11.99 -3.26 -18.27
C GLU A 116 -11.90 -4.12 -17.00
N PRO A 117 -12.60 -3.72 -15.90
CA PRO A 117 -12.67 -4.48 -14.66
C PRO A 117 -12.93 -5.97 -14.87
N MET A 118 -12.20 -6.84 -14.15
CA MET A 118 -12.52 -8.28 -14.13
C MET A 118 -13.97 -8.50 -13.69
N ASN A 119 -14.40 -7.75 -12.68
CA ASN A 119 -15.78 -7.67 -12.23
C ASN A 119 -16.24 -6.21 -12.21
N ALA A 120 -16.89 -5.78 -13.30
CA ALA A 120 -17.38 -4.41 -13.44
C ALA A 120 -18.48 -4.06 -12.43
N GLN A 121 -19.29 -5.05 -12.01
CA GLN A 121 -20.35 -4.82 -11.06
C GLN A 121 -19.78 -4.50 -9.67
N GLN A 122 -18.86 -5.33 -9.19
CA GLN A 122 -18.18 -5.09 -7.92
C GLN A 122 -17.46 -3.74 -7.89
N PHE A 123 -16.77 -3.35 -8.97
CA PHE A 123 -16.08 -2.05 -9.02
C PHE A 123 -17.06 -0.87 -8.96
N ARG A 124 -18.24 -0.99 -9.59
CA ARG A 124 -19.31 0.02 -9.50
C ARG A 124 -19.88 0.11 -8.09
N GLU A 125 -20.09 -1.02 -7.43
CA GLU A 125 -20.58 -1.08 -6.05
C GLU A 125 -19.58 -0.43 -5.09
N ASP A 126 -18.30 -0.79 -5.18
CA ASP A 126 -17.23 -0.19 -4.38
C ASP A 126 -17.12 1.32 -4.63
N PHE A 127 -17.21 1.76 -5.89
CA PHE A 127 -17.19 3.18 -6.23
C PHE A 127 -18.39 3.92 -5.67
N ALA A 128 -19.59 3.33 -5.71
CA ALA A 128 -20.79 3.91 -5.11
C ALA A 128 -20.61 4.08 -3.60
N VAL A 129 -20.04 3.09 -2.91
CA VAL A 129 -19.72 3.19 -1.48
C VAL A 129 -18.76 4.35 -1.21
N LEU A 130 -17.70 4.52 -2.01
CA LEU A 130 -16.77 5.65 -1.85
C LEU A 130 -17.46 7.00 -2.04
N VAL A 131 -18.34 7.13 -3.04
CA VAL A 131 -19.11 8.35 -3.27
C VAL A 131 -20.06 8.63 -2.10
N GLU A 132 -20.71 7.62 -1.54
CA GLU A 132 -21.54 7.78 -0.34
C GLU A 132 -20.73 8.22 0.88
N LEU A 133 -19.55 7.63 1.09
CA LEU A 133 -18.65 8.08 2.16
C LEU A 133 -18.20 9.53 1.97
N LEU A 134 -17.95 9.95 0.73
CA LEU A 134 -17.61 11.34 0.41
C LEU A 134 -18.78 12.28 0.67
N ARG A 135 -19.99 11.92 0.23
CA ARG A 135 -21.23 12.70 0.48
C ARG A 135 -21.53 12.82 1.96
N ALA A 136 -21.25 11.77 2.74
CA ALA A 136 -21.42 11.74 4.18
C ALA A 136 -20.24 12.39 4.95
N ASP A 137 -19.30 13.02 4.25
CA ASP A 137 -18.11 13.68 4.81
C ASP A 137 -17.24 12.76 5.71
N LYS A 138 -17.23 11.46 5.40
CA LYS A 138 -16.44 10.45 6.14
C LYS A 138 -15.05 10.22 5.56
N ILE A 139 -14.81 10.67 4.34
CA ILE A 139 -13.52 10.61 3.66
C ILE A 139 -13.19 11.98 3.07
N HIS A 140 -11.92 12.38 3.18
CA HIS A 140 -11.44 13.65 2.66
C HIS A 140 -10.23 13.40 1.75
N PRO A 141 -10.44 13.27 0.42
CA PRO A 141 -9.35 13.11 -0.53
C PRO A 141 -8.40 14.31 -0.48
N VAL A 142 -7.12 14.06 -0.22
CA VAL A 142 -6.09 15.12 -0.18
C VAL A 142 -5.34 15.12 -1.50
N VAL A 143 -5.49 16.20 -2.27
CA VAL A 143 -4.64 16.49 -3.44
C VAL A 143 -3.49 17.35 -2.96
N ALA A 144 -2.27 16.86 -3.16
CA ALA A 144 -1.05 17.59 -2.82
C ALA A 144 -0.78 18.69 -3.84
N GLU A 145 -0.94 18.39 -5.13
CA GLU A 145 -0.60 19.32 -6.20
C GLU A 145 -1.36 19.01 -7.50
N TYR A 146 -1.64 20.08 -8.25
CA TYR A 146 -2.13 20.02 -9.63
C TYR A 146 -1.03 20.55 -10.53
N LEU A 147 -0.54 19.71 -11.45
CA LEU A 147 0.52 20.05 -12.39
C LEU A 147 0.02 19.88 -13.81
N PRO A 148 0.42 20.75 -14.77
CA PRO A 148 0.10 20.52 -16.17
C PRO A 148 0.77 19.23 -16.66
N LEU A 149 0.19 18.57 -17.66
CA LEU A 149 0.71 17.32 -18.22
C LEU A 149 2.15 17.48 -18.74
N THR A 150 2.52 18.68 -19.19
CA THR A 150 3.88 19.05 -19.61
C THR A 150 4.91 18.92 -18.48
N GLU A 151 4.48 18.94 -17.22
CA GLU A 151 5.32 18.83 -16.03
C GLU A 151 5.33 17.40 -15.43
N ALA A 152 4.94 16.39 -16.21
CA ALA A 152 4.94 14.99 -15.75
C ALA A 152 6.30 14.52 -15.18
N ARG A 153 7.42 15.01 -15.73
CA ARG A 153 8.76 14.73 -15.18
C ARG A 153 8.88 15.26 -13.74
N HIS A 154 8.50 16.51 -13.52
CA HIS A 154 8.55 17.13 -12.20
C HIS A 154 7.66 16.37 -11.20
N ALA A 155 6.45 15.98 -11.63
CA ALA A 155 5.56 15.12 -10.84
C ALA A 155 6.23 13.80 -10.41
N HIS A 156 7.03 13.17 -11.27
CA HIS A 156 7.77 11.96 -10.93
C HIS A 156 8.91 12.22 -9.93
N GLU A 157 9.69 13.29 -10.12
CA GLU A 157 10.75 13.69 -9.18
C GLU A 157 10.18 13.97 -7.78
N MET A 158 8.99 14.59 -7.71
CA MET A 158 8.27 14.80 -6.46
C MET A 158 7.85 13.48 -5.79
N LEU A 159 7.42 12.47 -6.55
CA LEU A 159 7.08 11.14 -6.00
C LEU A 159 8.31 10.44 -5.42
N GLU A 160 9.47 10.54 -6.09
CA GLU A 160 10.71 9.91 -5.65
C GLU A 160 11.26 10.50 -4.35
N SER A 161 11.11 11.81 -4.17
CA SER A 161 11.51 12.49 -2.92
C SER A 161 10.65 12.10 -1.70
N SER A 162 9.61 11.26 -1.88
CA SER A 162 8.66 10.82 -0.85
C SER A 162 7.92 11.96 -0.12
N ALA A 163 7.93 13.16 -0.69
CA ALA A 163 7.49 14.41 -0.05
C ALA A 163 5.99 14.72 -0.22
N GLY A 164 5.27 14.00 -1.08
CA GLY A 164 3.87 14.28 -1.38
C GLY A 164 2.93 13.97 -0.21
N LYS A 165 2.42 14.99 0.47
CA LYS A 165 1.30 14.87 1.43
C LYS A 165 -0.04 14.76 0.71
N GLY A 166 -0.21 13.72 -0.11
CA GLY A 166 -1.44 13.50 -0.86
C GLY A 166 -1.21 13.05 -2.30
N LYS A 167 -2.27 13.10 -3.10
CA LYS A 167 -2.26 12.71 -4.50
C LYS A 167 -1.72 13.85 -5.38
N ILE A 168 -0.81 13.55 -6.30
CA ILE A 168 -0.45 14.45 -7.39
C ILE A 168 -1.40 14.19 -8.56
N VAL A 169 -1.97 15.25 -9.12
CA VAL A 169 -2.92 15.21 -10.24
C VAL A 169 -2.31 15.95 -11.43
N LEU A 170 -2.27 15.29 -12.58
CA LEU A 170 -1.91 15.94 -13.84
C LEU A 170 -3.17 16.45 -14.52
N VAL A 171 -3.15 17.71 -14.94
CA VAL A 171 -4.21 18.34 -15.72
C VAL A 171 -3.79 18.47 -17.19
N PRO A 172 -4.72 18.29 -18.15
CA PRO A 172 -4.41 18.39 -19.58
C PRO A 172 -3.82 19.74 -19.99
#